data_AF-A0A7J6RA64-F1
#
_entry.id   AF-A0A7J6RA64-F1
#
_cell.length_a   1.000
_cell.length_b   1.000
_cell.length_c   1.000
_cell.angle_alpha   90.00
_cell.angle_beta   90.00
_cell.angle_gamma   90.00
#
_symmetry.space_group_name_H-M   'P 1'
#
loop_
_entity.id
_entity.type
_entity.pdbx_description
1 polymer ?
#
loop_
_entity_poly.entity_id
_entity_poly.type
_entity_poly.pdbx_seq_one_letter_code
_entity_poly.pdbx_strand_id
1 'polypeptide(L)'
;RCLVLRNCPDIAEFVSCIIDAVASASVDIWDVQHGQHHDAPKAKETKKKLQEGLGKVYDKFRDFTADSSVPEPKTAKRCIVQVGVQCGYLNMNADQELLWRLLEFTGEGEGSRLVMASGYANPPPGIEGMLASRPIDVIVACPKANSFYKSGGLSQYIPDMYTTMEVDLMKRLTRGTLHEYERPYWTFHAKGIWGYRSTGASPVGCLVGSSNYGYR
;
A
#
# COMPACT_ATOMS: atom_id res chain seq x y z
N ARG A 1 -3.68 -11.00 -15.85
CA ARG A 1 -5.01 -11.19 -15.23
C ARG A 1 -5.25 -10.00 -14.30
N CYS A 2 -6.41 -9.37 -14.34
CA CYS A 2 -6.78 -8.27 -13.44
C CYS A 2 -7.94 -8.70 -12.54
N LEU A 3 -8.01 -8.15 -11.32
CA LEU A 3 -9.20 -8.22 -10.49
C LEU A 3 -10.09 -7.04 -10.90
N VAL A 4 -11.33 -7.34 -11.31
CA VAL A 4 -12.32 -6.31 -11.67
C VAL A 4 -13.51 -6.48 -10.76
N LEU A 5 -13.74 -5.49 -9.89
CA LEU A 5 -14.94 -5.41 -9.06
C LEU A 5 -16.03 -4.74 -9.90
N ARG A 6 -17.13 -5.47 -10.15
CA ARG A 6 -18.26 -4.96 -10.94
C ARG A 6 -19.48 -4.85 -10.04
N ASN A 7 -20.26 -3.79 -10.21
CA ASN A 7 -21.50 -3.56 -9.49
C ASN A 7 -21.32 -3.57 -7.95
N CYS A 8 -20.29 -2.88 -7.46
CA CYS A 8 -20.03 -2.71 -6.02
C CYS A 8 -20.27 -1.24 -5.61
N PRO A 9 -21.54 -0.76 -5.58
CA PRO A 9 -21.85 0.64 -5.28
C PRO A 9 -21.34 1.05 -3.90
N ASP A 10 -21.43 0.17 -2.90
CA ASP A 10 -20.99 0.46 -1.54
C ASP A 10 -19.47 0.71 -1.45
N ILE A 11 -18.66 -0.05 -2.21
CA ILE A 11 -17.21 0.17 -2.30
C ILE A 11 -16.93 1.51 -2.97
N ALA A 12 -17.63 1.81 -4.06
CA ALA A 12 -17.45 3.06 -4.79
C ALA A 12 -17.85 4.28 -3.92
N GLU A 13 -18.97 4.17 -3.20
CA GLU A 13 -19.45 5.21 -2.30
C GLU A 13 -18.50 5.39 -1.10
N PHE A 14 -18.00 4.31 -0.50
CA PHE A 14 -17.00 4.37 0.56
C PHE A 14 -15.76 5.15 0.09
N VAL A 15 -15.20 4.79 -1.06
CA VAL A 15 -14.02 5.48 -1.62
C VAL A 15 -14.32 6.94 -1.93
N SER A 16 -15.49 7.25 -2.49
CA SER A 16 -15.91 8.64 -2.75
C SER A 16 -15.98 9.45 -1.46
N CYS A 17 -16.59 8.91 -0.40
CA CYS A 17 -16.69 9.58 0.88
C CYS A 17 -15.31 9.82 1.53
N ILE A 18 -14.36 8.90 1.36
CA ILE A 18 -12.96 9.11 1.79
C ILE A 18 -12.32 10.26 1.02
N ILE A 19 -12.50 10.31 -0.30
CA ILE A 19 -11.98 11.40 -1.14
C ILE A 19 -12.56 12.74 -0.69
N ASP A 20 -13.88 12.82 -0.48
CA ASP A 20 -14.56 14.04 -0.02
C ASP A 20 -14.04 14.49 1.35
N ALA A 21 -13.86 13.55 2.29
CA ALA A 21 -13.31 13.85 3.61
C ALA A 21 -11.89 14.45 3.52
N VAL A 22 -11.02 13.88 2.68
CA VAL A 22 -9.66 14.40 2.47
C VAL A 22 -9.69 15.75 1.73
N ALA A 23 -10.53 15.89 0.71
CA ALA A 23 -10.68 17.12 -0.07
C ALA A 23 -11.16 18.28 0.82
N SER A 24 -12.09 18.03 1.75
CA SER A 24 -12.59 19.04 2.70
C SER A 24 -11.54 19.61 3.65
N ALA A 25 -10.42 18.90 3.82
CA ALA A 25 -9.28 19.31 4.63
C ALA A 25 -8.07 19.74 3.79
N SER A 26 -8.20 19.72 2.46
CA SER A 26 -7.16 20.09 1.50
C SER A 26 -7.29 21.56 1.08
N VAL A 27 -6.19 22.13 0.58
CA VAL A 27 -6.19 23.48 -0.01
C VAL A 27 -6.61 23.37 -1.46
N ASP A 28 -7.57 24.21 -1.87
CA ASP A 28 -7.91 24.34 -3.28
C ASP A 28 -6.81 25.13 -4.02
N ILE A 29 -6.31 24.55 -5.11
CA ILE A 29 -5.23 25.12 -5.93
C ILE A 29 -5.75 25.84 -7.18
N TRP A 30 -7.06 25.82 -7.45
CA TRP A 30 -7.64 26.41 -8.67
C TRP A 30 -7.69 27.94 -8.65
N ASP A 31 -7.78 28.55 -7.47
CA ASP A 31 -7.76 30.01 -7.30
C ASP A 31 -6.34 30.60 -7.17
N VAL A 32 -5.31 29.80 -7.47
CA VAL A 32 -3.91 30.15 -7.15
C VAL A 32 -3.16 30.62 -8.40
N GLN A 33 -2.70 31.88 -8.37
CA GLN A 33 -1.69 32.34 -9.32
C GLN A 33 -0.36 31.60 -9.06
N HIS A 34 0.26 31.06 -10.11
CA HIS A 34 1.57 30.40 -10.02
C HIS A 34 2.58 31.25 -9.23
N GLY A 35 3.15 30.68 -8.16
CA GLY A 35 4.18 31.33 -7.34
C GLY A 35 3.72 31.97 -6.03
N GLN A 36 2.42 31.94 -5.71
CA GLN A 36 1.92 32.36 -4.39
C GLN A 36 2.09 31.21 -3.37
N HIS A 37 2.85 31.47 -2.29
CA HIS A 37 2.89 30.60 -1.12
C HIS A 37 1.63 30.83 -0.28
N HIS A 38 0.75 29.85 -0.21
CA HIS A 38 -0.31 29.86 0.80
C HIS A 38 0.26 29.44 2.16
N ASP A 39 -0.27 30.05 3.22
CA ASP A 39 -0.07 29.52 4.57
C ASP A 39 -0.55 28.07 4.58
N ALA A 40 0.35 27.17 4.95
CA ALA A 40 -0.02 25.78 5.15
C ALA A 40 -1.20 25.73 6.14
N PRO A 41 -2.25 24.92 5.86
CA PRO A 41 -3.35 24.75 6.79
C PRO A 41 -2.83 24.48 8.20
N LYS A 42 -3.41 25.16 9.20
CA LYS A 42 -3.00 24.95 10.59
C LYS A 42 -3.18 23.47 10.92
N ALA A 43 -2.08 22.77 11.20
CA ALA A 43 -2.05 21.32 11.36
C ALA A 43 -3.14 20.78 12.29
N LYS A 44 -3.43 21.48 13.39
CA LYS A 44 -4.48 21.11 14.36
C LYS A 44 -5.89 21.16 13.76
N GLU A 45 -6.18 22.14 12.93
CA GLU A 45 -7.48 22.29 12.27
C GLU A 45 -7.67 21.23 11.19
N THR A 46 -6.65 21.00 10.35
CA THR A 46 -6.64 19.93 9.35
C THR A 46 -6.83 18.57 10.01
N LYS A 47 -6.13 18.31 11.12
CA LYS A 47 -6.30 17.08 11.89
C LYS A 47 -7.74 16.88 12.33
N LYS A 48 -8.34 17.91 12.93
CA LYS A 48 -9.71 17.86 13.42
C LYS A 48 -10.70 17.58 12.28
N LYS A 49 -10.60 18.32 11.17
CA LYS A 49 -11.44 18.12 9.97
C LYS A 49 -11.33 16.70 9.43
N LEU A 50 -10.11 16.18 9.29
CA LEU A 50 -9.89 14.80 8.82
C LEU A 50 -10.44 13.76 9.80
N GLN A 51 -10.24 13.93 11.12
CA GLN A 51 -10.79 13.03 12.13
C GLN A 51 -12.31 12.97 12.08
N GLU A 52 -12.96 14.13 12.01
CA GLU A 52 -14.43 14.21 11.94
C GLU A 52 -14.96 13.67 10.61
N GLY A 53 -14.31 14.02 9.49
CA GLY A 53 -14.69 13.56 8.17
C GLY A 53 -14.57 12.04 8.03
N LEU A 54 -13.39 11.48 8.32
CA LEU A 54 -13.16 10.04 8.23
C LEU A 54 -13.97 9.27 9.27
N GLY A 55 -14.13 9.80 10.49
CA GLY A 55 -15.00 9.19 11.51
C GLY A 55 -16.42 8.98 11.01
N LYS A 56 -17.04 10.00 10.39
CA LYS A 56 -18.37 9.89 9.77
C LYS A 56 -18.43 8.83 8.68
N VAL A 57 -17.38 8.70 7.86
CA VAL A 57 -17.33 7.65 6.83
C VAL A 57 -17.31 6.27 7.49
N TYR A 58 -16.44 6.04 8.47
CA TYR A 58 -16.36 4.76 9.15
C TYR A 58 -17.64 4.40 9.92
N ASP A 59 -18.31 5.39 10.53
CA ASP A 59 -19.60 5.19 11.19
C ASP A 59 -20.70 4.81 10.18
N LYS A 60 -20.76 5.50 9.03
CA LYS A 60 -21.71 5.20 7.95
C LYS A 60 -21.53 3.79 7.39
N PHE A 61 -20.28 3.32 7.29
CA PHE A 61 -19.94 2.03 6.70
C PHE A 61 -19.58 0.96 7.74
N ARG A 62 -19.95 1.15 9.01
CA ARG A 62 -19.63 0.21 10.10
C ARG A 62 -20.13 -1.21 9.80
N ASP A 63 -21.36 -1.31 9.31
CA ASP A 63 -22.00 -2.60 9.01
C ASP A 63 -21.48 -3.21 7.70
N PHE A 64 -20.95 -2.39 6.80
CA PHE A 64 -20.25 -2.80 5.58
C PHE A 64 -18.88 -3.43 5.89
N THR A 65 -18.24 -3.00 6.98
CA THR A 65 -16.99 -3.56 7.48
C THR A 65 -17.15 -4.73 8.45
N ALA A 66 -18.38 -5.06 8.85
CA ALA A 66 -18.69 -6.19 9.72
C ALA A 66 -18.63 -7.52 8.96
N ASP A 67 -18.29 -8.61 9.65
CA ASP A 67 -18.28 -9.94 9.04
C ASP A 67 -19.67 -10.27 8.49
N SER A 68 -19.74 -10.39 7.16
CA SER A 68 -20.98 -10.71 6.47
C SER A 68 -21.45 -12.11 6.84
N SER A 69 -22.60 -12.21 7.50
CA SER A 69 -23.30 -13.44 7.88
C SER A 69 -23.87 -14.24 6.69
N VAL A 70 -23.51 -13.87 5.46
CA VAL A 70 -23.94 -14.56 4.24
C VAL A 70 -23.49 -16.02 4.31
N PRO A 71 -24.44 -16.98 4.26
CA PRO A 71 -24.14 -18.41 4.34
C PRO A 71 -23.12 -18.83 3.29
N GLU A 72 -22.19 -19.71 3.67
CA GLU A 72 -21.16 -20.21 2.75
C GLU A 72 -21.82 -20.90 1.54
N PRO A 73 -21.60 -20.42 0.31
CA PRO A 73 -22.03 -21.14 -0.87
C PRO A 73 -21.18 -22.40 -1.01
N LYS A 74 -21.83 -23.57 -1.00
CA LYS A 74 -21.18 -24.90 -0.99
C LYS A 74 -20.24 -25.19 -2.19
N THR A 75 -20.27 -24.35 -3.23
CA THR A 75 -19.57 -24.62 -4.51
C THR A 75 -18.86 -23.40 -5.13
N ALA A 76 -18.95 -22.20 -4.54
CA ALA A 76 -18.35 -21.00 -5.11
C ALA A 76 -17.11 -20.56 -4.32
N LYS A 77 -16.02 -20.21 -5.03
CA LYS A 77 -14.85 -19.58 -4.41
C LYS A 77 -15.25 -18.18 -3.92
N ARG A 78 -15.14 -17.93 -2.62
CA ARG A 78 -15.34 -16.60 -2.02
C ARG A 78 -14.05 -15.79 -2.11
N CYS A 79 -14.16 -14.52 -2.47
CA CYS A 79 -13.10 -13.54 -2.33
C CYS A 79 -13.61 -12.45 -1.39
N ILE A 80 -12.90 -12.21 -0.30
CA ILE A 80 -13.20 -11.11 0.61
C ILE A 80 -12.41 -9.90 0.12
N VAL A 81 -13.10 -8.79 -0.09
CA VAL A 81 -12.50 -7.51 -0.46
C VAL A 81 -12.70 -6.56 0.70
N GLN A 82 -11.61 -6.06 1.25
CA GLN A 82 -11.63 -5.05 2.30
C GLN A 82 -10.90 -3.80 1.80
N VAL A 83 -11.50 -2.64 2.02
CA VAL A 83 -10.89 -1.34 1.72
C VAL A 83 -10.48 -0.71 3.05
N GLY A 84 -9.23 -0.31 3.16
CA GLY A 84 -8.65 0.28 4.37
C GLY A 84 -7.99 1.62 4.09
N VAL A 85 -7.87 2.43 5.14
CA VAL A 85 -7.13 3.70 5.10
C VAL A 85 -5.98 3.63 6.10
N GLN A 86 -4.76 3.79 5.60
CA GLN A 86 -3.56 4.00 6.41
C GLN A 86 -3.30 5.49 6.56
N CYS A 87 -3.46 6.02 7.77
CA CYS A 87 -3.17 7.41 8.13
C CYS A 87 -2.60 7.46 9.56
N GLY A 88 -1.28 7.30 9.68
CA GLY A 88 -0.59 7.31 10.98
C GLY A 88 -0.80 8.60 11.77
N TYR A 89 -0.95 9.74 11.09
CA TYR A 89 -1.27 11.04 11.71
C TYR A 89 -2.57 11.03 12.53
N LEU A 90 -3.51 10.15 12.14
CA LEU A 90 -4.82 9.95 12.78
C LEU A 90 -4.90 8.64 13.56
N ASN A 91 -3.78 7.92 13.70
CA ASN A 91 -3.72 6.59 14.29
C ASN A 91 -4.60 5.55 13.58
N MET A 92 -4.76 5.68 12.26
CA MET A 92 -5.47 4.70 11.43
C MET A 92 -4.44 3.79 10.75
N ASN A 93 -4.49 2.49 11.07
CA ASN A 93 -3.41 1.55 10.71
C ASN A 93 -3.90 0.36 9.87
N ALA A 94 -4.92 0.57 9.03
CA ALA A 94 -5.59 -0.51 8.30
C ALA A 94 -4.63 -1.33 7.41
N ASP A 95 -3.67 -0.70 6.73
CA ASP A 95 -2.70 -1.43 5.88
C ASP A 95 -1.84 -2.37 6.72
N GLN A 96 -1.43 -1.92 7.91
CA GLN A 96 -0.68 -2.77 8.85
C GLN A 96 -1.53 -3.94 9.30
N GLU A 97 -2.75 -3.72 9.81
CA GLU A 97 -3.63 -4.81 10.27
C GLU A 97 -3.93 -5.84 9.18
N LEU A 98 -4.18 -5.37 7.95
CA LEU A 98 -4.45 -6.23 6.80
C LEU A 98 -3.21 -7.02 6.38
N LEU A 99 -2.02 -6.43 6.48
CA LEU A 99 -0.77 -7.13 6.20
C LEU A 99 -0.60 -8.30 7.17
N TRP A 100 -0.91 -8.10 8.45
CA TRP A 100 -0.78 -9.14 9.46
C TRP A 100 -1.73 -10.31 9.19
N ARG A 101 -2.99 -10.01 8.85
CA ARG A 101 -3.96 -11.03 8.41
C ARG A 101 -3.49 -11.79 7.17
N LEU A 102 -2.89 -11.11 6.19
CA LEU A 102 -2.32 -11.79 5.02
C LEU A 102 -1.21 -12.77 5.42
N LEU A 103 -0.32 -12.37 6.32
CA LEU A 103 0.77 -13.21 6.79
C LEU A 103 0.23 -14.46 7.51
N GLU A 104 -0.80 -14.29 8.35
CA GLU A 104 -1.51 -15.39 9.00
C GLU A 104 -2.13 -16.36 7.98
N PHE A 105 -2.87 -15.85 6.99
CA PHE A 105 -3.47 -16.69 5.94
C PHE A 105 -2.45 -17.40 5.05
N THR A 106 -1.30 -16.77 4.83
CA THR A 106 -0.18 -17.35 4.06
C THR A 106 0.44 -18.53 4.81
N GLY A 107 0.54 -18.44 6.14
CA GLY A 107 1.18 -19.46 6.97
C GLY A 107 2.67 -19.62 6.67
N GLU A 108 3.30 -20.62 7.29
CA GLU A 108 4.74 -20.92 7.17
C GLU A 108 5.00 -22.34 6.65
N GLY A 109 3.99 -22.95 6.03
CA GLY A 109 4.07 -24.30 5.47
C GLY A 109 5.11 -24.41 4.35
N GLU A 110 5.48 -25.65 4.01
CA GLU A 110 6.37 -25.92 2.89
C GLU A 110 5.79 -25.37 1.58
N GLY A 111 6.61 -24.64 0.83
CA GLY A 111 6.18 -23.94 -0.40
C GLY A 111 5.40 -22.65 -0.17
N SER A 112 5.16 -22.23 1.08
CA SER A 112 4.61 -20.90 1.35
C SER A 112 5.62 -19.81 0.97
N ARG A 113 5.13 -18.71 0.39
CA ARG A 113 5.97 -17.56 0.04
C ARG A 113 5.18 -16.27 -0.05
N LEU A 114 5.90 -15.17 0.03
CA LEU A 114 5.41 -13.83 -0.26
C LEU A 114 6.01 -13.33 -1.57
N VAL A 115 5.26 -12.50 -2.28
CA VAL A 115 5.79 -11.65 -3.35
C VAL A 115 5.41 -10.24 -3.01
N MET A 116 6.36 -9.31 -3.01
CA MET A 116 6.14 -7.91 -2.71
C MET A 116 6.62 -7.06 -3.89
N ALA A 117 5.86 -6.03 -4.23
CA ALA A 117 6.26 -4.99 -5.15
C ALA A 117 6.23 -3.65 -4.41
N SER A 118 7.32 -2.89 -4.48
CA SER A 118 7.35 -1.52 -3.96
C SER A 118 8.27 -0.66 -4.81
N GLY A 119 7.89 0.59 -5.05
CA GLY A 119 8.78 1.55 -5.72
C GLY A 119 10.04 1.87 -4.92
N TYR A 120 10.01 1.64 -3.59
CA TYR A 120 11.13 1.92 -2.70
C TYR A 120 11.24 0.81 -1.64
N ALA A 121 12.39 0.13 -1.60
CA ALA A 121 12.69 -0.93 -0.64
C ALA A 121 13.19 -0.36 0.70
N ASN A 122 12.30 0.24 1.49
CA ASN A 122 12.65 0.74 2.82
C ASN A 122 11.59 0.43 3.89
N PRO A 123 11.26 -0.85 4.15
CA PRO A 123 10.23 -1.20 5.11
C PRO A 123 10.54 -0.73 6.53
N PRO A 124 9.54 -0.30 7.33
CA PRO A 124 9.77 0.01 8.73
C PRO A 124 10.19 -1.26 9.49
N PRO A 125 10.99 -1.15 10.56
CA PRO A 125 11.61 -2.31 11.23
C PRO A 125 10.63 -3.44 11.61
N GLY A 126 9.42 -3.10 12.04
CA GLY A 126 8.39 -4.08 12.39
C GLY A 126 7.90 -4.91 11.20
N ILE A 127 7.72 -4.28 10.03
CA ILE A 127 7.36 -4.99 8.79
C ILE A 127 8.58 -5.75 8.27
N GLU A 128 9.74 -5.11 8.28
CA GLU A 128 10.98 -5.70 7.78
C GLU A 128 11.32 -7.02 8.48
N GLY A 129 11.31 -7.06 9.81
CA GLY A 129 11.62 -8.29 10.56
C GLY A 129 10.67 -9.44 10.23
N MET A 130 9.39 -9.14 9.96
CA MET A 130 8.40 -10.14 9.57
C MET A 130 8.60 -10.64 8.14
N LEU A 131 9.01 -9.76 7.22
CA LEU A 131 9.31 -10.15 5.83
C LEU A 131 10.61 -10.95 5.75
N ALA A 132 11.63 -10.55 6.52
CA ALA A 132 12.97 -11.13 6.50
C ALA A 132 13.04 -12.61 6.90
N SER A 133 12.10 -13.08 7.73
CA SER A 133 12.06 -14.47 8.23
C SER A 133 11.31 -15.45 7.32
N ARG A 134 10.64 -14.95 6.27
CA ARG A 134 9.80 -15.75 5.37
C ARG A 134 10.42 -15.86 3.97
N PRO A 135 10.09 -16.92 3.22
CA PRO A 135 10.36 -16.95 1.78
C PRO A 135 9.68 -15.77 1.09
N ILE A 136 10.45 -14.86 0.50
CA ILE A 136 9.90 -13.65 -0.13
C ILE A 136 10.65 -13.24 -1.40
N ASP A 137 9.90 -12.89 -2.45
CA ASP A 137 10.44 -12.22 -3.63
C ASP A 137 10.03 -10.74 -3.60
N VAL A 138 11.00 -9.83 -3.51
CA VAL A 138 10.78 -8.38 -3.51
C VAL A 138 11.12 -7.81 -4.88
N ILE A 139 10.20 -7.07 -5.48
CA ILE A 139 10.37 -6.41 -6.78
C ILE A 139 10.43 -4.90 -6.56
N VAL A 140 11.52 -4.29 -7.01
CA VAL A 140 11.79 -2.85 -6.89
C VAL A 140 12.03 -2.21 -8.25
N ALA A 141 12.03 -0.88 -8.31
CA ALA A 141 12.45 -0.17 -9.51
C ALA A 141 13.98 -0.27 -9.67
N CYS A 142 14.50 -0.64 -10.84
CA CYS A 142 15.92 -0.38 -11.08
C CYS A 142 16.17 1.14 -11.10
N PRO A 143 17.42 1.62 -10.90
CA PRO A 143 17.72 3.05 -10.89
C PRO A 143 17.22 3.81 -12.12
N LYS A 144 17.21 3.17 -13.30
CA LYS A 144 16.70 3.76 -14.56
C LYS A 144 15.18 3.83 -14.65
N ALA A 145 14.48 2.97 -13.93
CA ALA A 145 13.02 2.94 -13.83
C ALA A 145 12.49 3.81 -12.67
N ASN A 146 13.39 4.53 -11.99
CA ASN A 146 13.02 5.50 -10.96
C ASN A 146 12.59 6.83 -11.59
N SER A 147 11.54 7.48 -11.07
CA SER A 147 11.04 8.76 -11.59
C SER A 147 12.06 9.90 -11.49
N PHE A 148 13.07 9.78 -10.62
CA PHE A 148 14.14 10.77 -10.46
C PHE A 148 15.35 10.51 -11.36
N TYR A 149 15.34 9.45 -12.16
CA TYR A 149 16.43 9.13 -13.08
C TYR A 149 16.67 10.28 -14.07
N LYS A 150 17.88 10.84 -14.07
CA LYS A 150 18.28 12.03 -14.86
C LYS A 150 17.48 13.30 -14.55
N SER A 151 16.85 13.39 -13.38
CA SER A 151 16.29 14.66 -12.90
C SER A 151 17.42 15.68 -12.67
N GLY A 152 17.15 16.97 -12.87
CA GLY A 152 18.16 18.01 -12.66
C GLY A 152 18.46 18.25 -11.18
N GLY A 153 19.68 18.68 -10.86
CA GLY A 153 20.08 19.07 -9.51
C GLY A 153 20.32 17.90 -8.56
N LEU A 154 20.13 18.11 -7.25
CA LEU A 154 20.42 17.10 -6.22
C LEU A 154 19.52 15.87 -6.28
N SER A 155 18.34 15.98 -6.90
CA SER A 155 17.39 14.86 -7.05
C SER A 155 17.95 13.71 -7.90
N GLN A 156 18.99 13.95 -8.71
CA GLN A 156 19.66 12.90 -9.50
C GLN A 156 20.33 11.81 -8.65
N TYR A 157 20.64 12.10 -7.38
CA TYR A 157 21.28 11.14 -6.46
C TYR A 157 20.28 10.30 -5.66
N ILE A 158 18.98 10.62 -5.75
CA ILE A 158 17.92 9.86 -5.09
C ILE A 158 17.93 8.37 -5.51
N PRO A 159 18.12 8.02 -6.80
CA PRO A 159 18.27 6.62 -7.21
C PRO A 159 19.42 5.90 -6.50
N ASP A 160 20.60 6.52 -6.37
CA ASP A 160 21.77 5.90 -5.72
C ASP A 160 21.53 5.62 -4.23
N MET A 161 20.79 6.51 -3.56
CA MET A 161 20.33 6.30 -2.19
C MET A 161 19.43 5.07 -2.09
N TYR A 162 18.48 4.91 -3.03
CA TYR A 162 17.61 3.73 -3.05
C TYR A 162 18.37 2.44 -3.32
N THR A 163 19.37 2.45 -4.20
CA THR A 163 20.27 1.30 -4.41
C THR A 163 20.95 0.88 -3.10
N THR A 164 21.35 1.84 -2.27
CA THR A 164 21.96 1.55 -0.97
C THR A 164 20.95 0.90 0.00
N MET A 165 19.72 1.41 0.03
CA MET A 165 18.62 0.82 0.82
C MET A 165 18.29 -0.61 0.36
N GLU A 166 18.30 -0.86 -0.95
CA GLU A 166 18.08 -2.18 -1.54
C GLU A 166 19.16 -3.19 -1.14
N VAL A 167 20.43 -2.77 -1.18
CA VAL A 167 21.56 -3.59 -0.72
C VAL A 167 21.41 -3.94 0.77
N ASP A 168 21.00 -2.98 1.59
CA ASP A 168 20.84 -3.22 3.02
C ASP A 168 19.61 -4.07 3.34
N LEU A 169 18.52 -3.97 2.56
CA LEU A 169 17.39 -4.88 2.64
C LEU A 169 17.82 -6.30 2.26
N MET A 170 18.57 -6.45 1.17
CA MET A 170 19.07 -7.75 0.70
C MET A 170 19.91 -8.48 1.74
N LYS A 171 20.76 -7.77 2.47
CA LYS A 171 21.53 -8.36 3.58
C LYS A 171 20.64 -8.88 4.71
N ARG A 172 19.43 -8.33 4.86
CA ARG A 172 18.50 -8.63 5.95
C ARG A 172 17.47 -9.70 5.56
N LEU A 173 17.18 -9.86 4.27
CA LEU A 173 16.31 -10.92 3.74
C LEU A 173 17.00 -12.30 3.80
N THR A 174 16.92 -12.99 4.95
CA THR A 174 17.58 -14.29 5.16
C THR A 174 17.07 -15.42 4.25
N ARG A 175 15.81 -15.31 3.81
CA ARG A 175 15.12 -16.29 2.95
C ARG A 175 14.47 -15.62 1.74
N GLY A 176 14.94 -14.43 1.36
CA GLY A 176 14.32 -13.65 0.30
C GLY A 176 15.23 -13.42 -0.89
N THR A 177 14.63 -12.96 -1.98
CA THR A 177 15.34 -12.45 -3.15
C THR A 177 14.82 -11.07 -3.50
N LEU A 178 15.68 -10.22 -4.06
CA LEU A 178 15.32 -8.92 -4.59
C LEU A 178 15.53 -8.92 -6.09
N HIS A 179 14.53 -8.42 -6.81
CA HIS A 179 14.48 -8.32 -8.25
C HIS A 179 14.33 -6.85 -8.63
N GLU A 180 15.18 -6.37 -9.52
CA GLU A 180 15.03 -5.05 -10.11
C GLU A 180 14.18 -5.13 -11.38
N TYR A 181 13.15 -4.30 -11.46
CA TYR A 181 12.37 -4.12 -12.66
C TYR A 181 13.06 -3.11 -13.59
N GLU A 182 13.37 -3.54 -14.81
CA GLU A 182 13.81 -2.67 -15.90
C GLU A 182 12.89 -2.87 -17.11
N ARG A 183 12.35 -1.76 -17.62
CA ARG A 183 11.72 -1.71 -18.94
C ARG A 183 12.05 -0.37 -19.59
N PRO A 184 12.61 -0.35 -20.81
CA PRO A 184 12.97 0.90 -21.48
C PRO A 184 11.79 1.87 -21.54
N TYR A 185 12.02 3.12 -21.12
CA TYR A 185 11.05 4.22 -21.13
C TYR A 185 9.89 4.12 -20.12
N TRP A 186 9.93 3.16 -19.19
CA TRP A 186 8.90 3.01 -18.15
C TRP A 186 9.47 3.29 -16.77
N THR A 187 8.67 3.93 -15.92
CA THR A 187 8.92 4.00 -14.48
C THR A 187 8.19 2.88 -13.75
N PHE A 188 8.76 2.39 -12.66
CA PHE A 188 8.13 1.37 -11.83
C PHE A 188 7.46 2.00 -10.61
N HIS A 189 6.15 1.79 -10.48
CA HIS A 189 5.35 2.37 -9.41
C HIS A 189 4.35 1.37 -8.81
N ALA A 190 4.56 0.07 -9.04
CA ALA A 190 3.71 -0.97 -8.47
C ALA A 190 3.91 -1.08 -6.96
N LYS A 191 2.81 -1.32 -6.25
CA LYS A 191 2.75 -1.40 -4.79
C LYS A 191 1.77 -2.49 -4.39
N GLY A 192 2.27 -3.51 -3.73
CA GLY A 192 1.42 -4.57 -3.21
C GLY A 192 2.21 -5.74 -2.68
N ILE A 193 1.50 -6.65 -2.02
CA ILE A 193 2.05 -7.89 -1.50
C ILE A 193 1.05 -9.03 -1.70
N TRP A 194 1.55 -10.19 -2.08
CA TRP A 194 0.79 -11.39 -2.39
C TRP A 194 1.30 -12.55 -1.54
N GLY A 195 0.37 -13.30 -0.95
CA GLY A 195 0.67 -14.49 -0.15
C GLY A 195 0.32 -15.76 -0.89
N TYR A 196 1.20 -16.75 -0.83
CA TYR A 196 1.02 -18.07 -1.44
C TYR A 196 1.22 -19.15 -0.37
N ARG A 197 0.33 -20.15 -0.32
CA ARG A 197 0.45 -21.28 0.63
C ARG A 197 1.31 -22.43 0.13
N SER A 198 1.49 -22.56 -1.18
CA SER A 198 2.30 -23.60 -1.80
C SER A 198 2.81 -23.17 -3.17
N THR A 199 3.88 -23.83 -3.61
CA THR A 199 4.49 -23.61 -4.93
C THR A 199 3.49 -23.90 -6.05
N GLY A 200 3.39 -22.99 -7.02
CA GLY A 200 2.49 -23.13 -8.18
C GLY A 200 1.00 -22.85 -7.89
N ALA A 201 0.62 -22.55 -6.64
CA ALA A 201 -0.74 -22.16 -6.30
C ALA A 201 -1.07 -20.71 -6.73
N SER A 202 -2.37 -20.42 -6.79
CA SER A 202 -2.83 -19.02 -6.84
C SER A 202 -2.61 -18.34 -5.49
N PRO A 203 -2.45 -17.00 -5.45
CA PRO A 203 -2.36 -16.28 -4.18
C PRO A 203 -3.58 -16.57 -3.30
N VAL A 204 -3.37 -16.74 -2.00
CA VAL A 204 -4.46 -16.86 -1.01
C VAL A 204 -5.01 -15.50 -0.60
N GLY A 205 -4.23 -14.45 -0.83
CA GLY A 205 -4.64 -13.07 -0.61
C GLY A 205 -3.61 -12.10 -1.19
N CYS A 206 -4.02 -10.84 -1.28
CA CYS A 206 -3.12 -9.75 -1.62
C CYS A 206 -3.57 -8.43 -0.99
N LEU A 207 -2.61 -7.55 -0.73
CA LEU A 207 -2.85 -6.13 -0.49
C LEU A 207 -2.31 -5.34 -1.67
N VAL A 208 -3.11 -4.40 -2.17
CA VAL A 208 -2.73 -3.49 -3.26
C VAL A 208 -3.22 -2.10 -2.88
N GLY A 209 -2.36 -1.09 -3.01
CA GLY A 209 -2.71 0.27 -2.59
C GLY A 209 -1.60 1.28 -2.87
N SER A 210 -1.69 2.44 -2.22
CA SER A 210 -0.72 3.53 -2.38
C SER A 210 0.50 3.42 -1.46
N SER A 211 0.52 2.44 -0.54
CA SER A 211 1.61 2.27 0.43
C SER A 211 2.89 1.83 -0.26
N ASN A 212 3.98 2.55 -0.02
CA ASN A 212 5.33 2.09 -0.39
C ASN A 212 5.86 1.07 0.64
N TYR A 213 5.05 0.73 1.65
CA TYR A 213 5.43 -0.05 2.82
C TYR A 213 6.67 0.48 3.51
N GLY A 214 7.02 1.75 3.35
CA GLY A 214 8.25 2.31 3.89
C GLY A 214 8.04 3.28 5.06
N TYR A 215 9.12 3.61 5.75
CA TYR A 215 9.11 4.59 6.84
C TYR A 215 8.65 5.97 6.30
N ARG A 216 7.64 6.57 6.93
CA ARG A 216 7.12 7.92 6.65
C ARG A 216 6.91 8.67 7.95
#